data_AF-A0A6D2IVR8-F1
#
_entry.id   AF-A0A6D2IVR8-F1
#
_cell.length_a   1.000
_cell.length_b   1.000
_cell.length_c   1.000
_cell.angle_alpha   90.00
_cell.angle_beta   90.00
_cell.angle_gamma   90.00
#
_symmetry.space_group_name_H-M   'P 1'
#
loop_
_entity.id
_entity.type
_entity.pdbx_description
1 polymer ?
#
loop_
_entity_poly.entity_id
_entity_poly.type
_entity_poly.pdbx_seq_one_letter_code
_entity_poly.pdbx_strand_id
1 'polypeptide(L)'
;MKVYSMKLENFRFSYVNTIDPPKRSQPDYMYTIALFNGFICYINCLTDIDEEVGNMYYDLQIWIVNPDMGESLLLPQRKTPSFGYVLNVGVAYLRSDYKVFLIFCAGKDLKDYRFECEVYSSSTSSWRNIGTMHCVPMGILTPFKSHYVFVGGKIYWLSSLDAPGKILSLDWEGRFKVIP
;
A
#
# COMPACT_ATOMS: atom_id res chain seq x y z
N MET A 1 4.25 -24.98 21.19
CA MET A 1 3.38 -23.94 20.60
C MET A 1 2.38 -24.65 19.69
N LYS A 2 1.12 -24.81 20.10
CA LYS A 2 0.08 -25.45 19.27
C LYS A 2 -0.59 -24.35 18.45
N VAL A 3 -0.20 -24.25 17.18
CA VAL A 3 -0.95 -23.47 16.18
C VAL A 3 -2.32 -24.13 16.05
N TYR A 4 -3.38 -23.36 16.24
CA TYR A 4 -4.76 -23.86 16.30
C TYR A 4 -5.12 -24.66 15.04
N SER A 5 -5.38 -25.95 15.22
CA SER A 5 -6.07 -26.78 14.24
C SER A 5 -7.54 -26.36 14.27
N MET A 6 -7.98 -25.62 13.24
CA MET A 6 -9.41 -25.48 12.98
C MET A 6 -9.95 -26.85 12.57
N LYS A 7 -10.95 -27.36 13.29
CA LYS A 7 -11.71 -28.53 12.84
C LYS A 7 -12.49 -28.15 11.60
N LEU A 8 -12.36 -28.97 10.56
CA LEU A 8 -12.98 -28.80 9.26
C LEU A 8 -14.47 -29.18 9.36
N GLU A 9 -15.29 -28.37 10.02
CA GLU A 9 -16.73 -28.60 10.08
C GLU A 9 -17.43 -27.54 9.20
N ASN A 10 -17.90 -28.03 8.04
CA ASN A 10 -18.79 -27.39 7.06
C ASN A 10 -18.99 -25.88 7.22
N PHE A 11 -18.08 -25.11 6.64
CA PHE A 11 -18.32 -23.69 6.38
C PHE A 11 -19.60 -23.58 5.53
N ARG A 12 -20.68 -23.09 6.13
CA ARG A 12 -21.81 -22.56 5.36
C ARG A 12 -21.29 -21.30 4.68
N PHE A 13 -20.88 -21.44 3.42
CA PHE A 13 -20.63 -20.31 2.54
C PHE A 13 -21.98 -19.65 2.26
N SER A 14 -22.46 -18.79 3.17
CA SER A 14 -23.32 -17.69 2.75
C SER A 14 -22.43 -16.81 1.88
N TYR A 15 -22.92 -16.41 0.69
CA TYR A 15 -22.34 -15.29 -0.04
C TYR A 15 -22.40 -14.08 0.90
N VAL A 16 -21.33 -13.87 1.66
CA VAL A 16 -21.11 -12.60 2.35
C VAL A 16 -21.11 -11.63 1.20
N ASN A 17 -22.09 -10.73 1.17
CA ASN A 17 -22.18 -9.64 0.20
C ASN A 17 -20.75 -9.25 -0.16
N THR A 18 -20.37 -9.42 -1.43
CA THR A 18 -19.07 -8.96 -1.90
C THR A 18 -18.90 -7.56 -1.33
N ILE A 19 -17.95 -7.40 -0.41
CA ILE A 19 -17.62 -6.10 0.16
C ILE A 19 -16.96 -5.35 -0.99
N ASP A 20 -17.80 -4.80 -1.85
CA ASP A 20 -17.41 -3.97 -2.96
C ASP A 20 -17.68 -2.53 -2.52
N PRO A 21 -16.62 -1.76 -2.21
CA PRO A 21 -16.80 -0.40 -1.76
C PRO A 21 -17.59 0.42 -2.78
N PRO A 22 -18.59 1.22 -2.34
CA PRO A 22 -19.39 2.01 -3.26
C PRO A 22 -18.51 3.03 -3.99
N LYS A 23 -18.72 3.23 -5.30
CA LYS A 23 -18.03 4.22 -6.16
C LYS A 23 -16.59 3.89 -6.58
N ARG A 24 -16.22 2.61 -6.69
CA ARG A 24 -14.95 2.24 -7.33
C ARG A 24 -14.92 2.64 -8.79
N SER A 25 -13.78 3.18 -9.22
CA SER A 25 -13.57 3.65 -10.60
C SER A 25 -13.35 2.51 -11.59
N GLN A 26 -12.83 1.37 -11.14
CA GLN A 26 -12.56 0.19 -11.97
C GLN A 26 -13.04 -1.09 -11.26
N PRO A 27 -13.92 -1.89 -11.89
CA PRO A 27 -14.49 -3.09 -11.28
C PRO A 27 -13.46 -4.23 -11.16
N ASP A 28 -12.49 -4.30 -12.07
CA ASP A 28 -11.77 -5.55 -12.35
C ASP A 28 -10.66 -5.91 -11.33
N TYR A 29 -10.12 -4.95 -10.58
CA TYR A 29 -8.95 -5.21 -9.72
C TYR A 29 -9.04 -4.55 -8.33
N MET A 30 -9.44 -5.34 -7.32
CA MET A 30 -9.31 -4.97 -5.90
C MET A 30 -8.35 -5.89 -5.20
N TYR A 31 -7.37 -5.33 -4.49
CA TYR A 31 -6.38 -6.12 -3.75
C TYR A 31 -6.49 -5.82 -2.27
N THR A 32 -6.58 -6.89 -1.47
CA THR A 32 -6.39 -6.77 -0.02
C THR A 32 -4.90 -6.63 0.26
N ILE A 33 -4.51 -5.57 0.96
CA ILE A 33 -3.09 -5.32 1.28
C ILE A 33 -2.79 -5.48 2.77
N ALA A 34 -3.78 -5.29 3.64
CA ALA A 34 -3.60 -5.39 5.08
C ALA A 34 -4.88 -5.88 5.76
N LEU A 35 -4.69 -6.62 6.87
CA LEU A 35 -5.73 -6.84 7.86
C LEU A 35 -5.17 -6.41 9.21
N PHE A 36 -5.88 -5.52 9.91
CA PHE A 36 -5.43 -4.99 11.20
C PHE A 36 -6.61 -4.54 12.04
N ASN A 37 -6.62 -4.87 13.33
CA ASN A 37 -7.64 -4.43 14.29
C ASN A 37 -9.10 -4.68 13.83
N GLY A 38 -9.36 -5.78 13.11
CA GLY A 38 -10.67 -6.08 12.54
C GLY A 38 -11.00 -5.31 11.26
N PHE A 39 -10.16 -4.37 10.82
CA PHE A 39 -10.29 -3.69 9.53
C PHE A 39 -9.57 -4.42 8.40
N ILE A 40 -10.12 -4.28 7.19
CA ILE A 40 -9.51 -4.74 5.94
C ILE A 40 -9.12 -3.50 5.14
N CYS A 41 -7.88 -3.45 4.66
CA CYS A 41 -7.42 -2.40 3.75
C CYS A 41 -7.36 -2.93 2.32
N TYR A 42 -8.12 -2.28 1.43
CA TYR A 42 -8.15 -2.56 0.01
C TYR A 42 -7.51 -1.44 -0.79
N ILE A 43 -6.92 -1.80 -1.93
CA ILE A 43 -6.51 -0.85 -2.94
C ILE A 43 -7.16 -1.16 -4.28
N ASN A 44 -7.45 -0.10 -5.02
CA ASN A 44 -7.83 -0.13 -6.42
C ASN A 44 -6.90 0.80 -7.19
N CYS A 45 -6.46 0.37 -8.37
CA CYS A 45 -5.54 1.15 -9.19
C CYS A 45 -6.29 2.20 -9.99
N LEU A 46 -5.72 3.40 -10.04
CA LEU A 46 -6.06 4.41 -11.01
C LEU A 46 -4.91 4.49 -12.00
N THR A 47 -5.25 4.55 -13.28
CA THR A 47 -4.30 4.69 -14.37
C THR A 47 -4.78 5.80 -15.26
N ASP A 48 -3.86 6.71 -15.57
CA ASP A 48 -4.07 7.81 -16.50
C ASP A 48 -2.94 7.81 -17.53
N ILE A 49 -3.26 8.15 -18.77
CA ILE A 49 -2.30 8.18 -19.87
C ILE A 49 -2.34 9.60 -20.44
N ASP A 50 -1.20 10.29 -20.34
CA ASP A 50 -0.98 11.53 -21.05
C ASP A 50 -0.71 11.19 -22.53
N GLU A 51 -1.74 11.33 -23.36
CA GLU A 51 -1.70 10.97 -24.78
C GLU A 51 -0.71 11.82 -25.60
N GLU A 52 -0.41 13.05 -25.15
CA GLU A 52 0.49 13.95 -25.87
C GLU A 52 1.96 13.54 -25.71
N VAL A 53 2.35 13.15 -24.49
CA VAL A 53 3.73 12.79 -24.15
C VAL A 53 3.93 11.26 -24.11
N GLY A 54 2.85 10.48 -24.16
CA GLY A 54 2.87 9.03 -24.00
C GLY A 54 3.27 8.58 -22.60
N ASN A 55 3.13 9.46 -21.61
CA ASN A 55 3.49 9.17 -20.21
C ASN A 55 2.34 8.51 -19.48
N MET A 56 2.64 7.50 -18.69
CA MET A 56 1.65 6.78 -17.89
C MET A 56 1.76 7.21 -16.43
N TYR A 57 0.63 7.53 -15.82
CA TYR A 57 0.53 7.92 -14.42
C TYR A 57 -0.33 6.93 -13.66
N TYR A 58 0.11 6.60 -12.45
CA TYR A 58 -0.57 5.67 -11.58
C TYR A 58 -0.93 6.33 -10.25
N ASP A 59 -2.11 6.03 -9.73
CA ASP A 59 -2.47 6.37 -8.36
C ASP A 59 -3.32 5.24 -7.75
N LEU A 60 -3.67 5.36 -6.47
CA LEU A 60 -4.49 4.38 -5.78
C LEU A 60 -5.71 5.03 -5.13
N GLN A 61 -6.84 4.34 -5.23
CA GLN A 61 -7.93 4.50 -4.26
C GLN A 61 -7.70 3.51 -3.14
N ILE A 62 -7.66 4.00 -1.90
CA ILE A 62 -7.41 3.16 -0.73
C ILE A 62 -8.64 3.16 0.15
N TRP A 63 -9.14 1.98 0.45
CA TRP A 63 -10.32 1.76 1.26
C TRP A 63 -9.97 1.08 2.57
N ILE A 64 -10.54 1.57 3.65
CA ILE A 64 -10.54 0.91 4.96
C ILE A 64 -11.95 0.43 5.23
N VAL A 65 -12.11 -0.87 5.44
CA VAL A 65 -13.41 -1.50 5.64
C VAL A 65 -13.49 -2.11 7.03
N ASN A 66 -14.59 -1.85 7.72
CA ASN A 66 -15.02 -2.58 8.90
C ASN A 66 -16.08 -3.62 8.49
N PRO A 67 -15.70 -4.90 8.31
CA PRO A 67 -16.63 -5.93 7.88
C PRO A 67 -17.72 -6.22 8.93
N ASP A 68 -17.42 -6.07 10.22
CA ASP A 68 -18.36 -6.35 11.31
C ASP A 68 -19.51 -5.34 11.35
N MET A 69 -19.23 -4.07 10.99
CA MET A 69 -20.24 -3.00 10.95
C MET A 69 -20.78 -2.73 9.54
N GLY A 70 -20.20 -3.34 8.50
CA GLY A 70 -20.53 -3.04 7.11
C GLY A 70 -20.15 -1.61 6.68
N GLU A 71 -19.21 -0.99 7.39
CA GLU A 71 -18.76 0.39 7.13
C GLU A 71 -17.52 0.40 6.23
N SER A 72 -17.42 1.42 5.38
CA SER A 72 -16.26 1.63 4.51
C SER A 72 -15.86 3.09 4.49
N LEU A 73 -14.56 3.34 4.52
CA LEU A 73 -13.94 4.66 4.42
C LEU A 73 -13.01 4.69 3.20
N LEU A 74 -13.26 5.62 2.28
CA LEU A 74 -12.31 5.99 1.24
C LEU A 74 -11.31 6.99 1.82
N LEU A 75 -10.02 6.68 1.75
CA LEU A 75 -8.98 7.64 2.12
C LEU A 75 -8.98 8.81 1.12
N PRO A 76 -8.62 10.04 1.56
CA PRO A 76 -8.54 11.19 0.67
C PRO A 76 -7.57 10.90 -0.49
N GLN A 77 -7.91 11.38 -1.69
CA GLN A 77 -7.01 11.22 -2.83
C GLN A 77 -5.72 12.04 -2.63
N ARG A 78 -4.62 11.52 -3.17
CA ARG A 78 -3.33 12.19 -3.15
C ARG A 78 -3.29 13.30 -4.18
N LYS A 79 -2.33 14.21 -4.02
CA LYS A 79 -2.10 15.29 -5.00
C LYS A 79 -1.18 14.88 -6.14
N THR A 80 -0.32 13.89 -5.92
CA THR A 80 0.77 13.57 -6.84
C THR A 80 0.69 12.11 -7.29
N PRO A 81 0.29 11.84 -8.55
CA PRO A 81 0.35 10.49 -9.09
C PRO A 81 1.81 10.05 -9.32
N SER A 82 2.01 8.75 -9.45
CA SER A 82 3.30 8.11 -9.71
C SER A 82 3.59 8.08 -11.21
N PHE A 83 4.75 8.57 -11.61
CA PHE A 83 5.22 8.58 -12.99
C PHE A 83 5.75 7.21 -13.42
N GLY A 84 5.10 6.57 -14.39
CA GLY A 84 5.58 5.37 -15.08
C GLY A 84 5.63 4.09 -14.25
N TYR A 85 5.32 4.15 -12.95
CA TYR A 85 5.42 3.01 -12.04
C TYR A 85 4.21 2.91 -11.11
N VAL A 86 3.76 1.69 -10.86
CA VAL A 86 2.75 1.42 -9.83
C VAL A 86 3.36 1.59 -8.44
N LEU A 87 2.56 2.15 -7.54
CA LEU A 87 2.98 2.48 -6.19
C LEU A 87 3.18 1.22 -5.34
N ASN A 88 4.19 1.27 -4.47
CA ASN A 88 4.33 0.32 -3.38
C ASN A 88 3.61 0.85 -2.14
N VAL A 89 2.95 -0.05 -1.42
CA VAL A 89 2.14 0.28 -0.24
C VAL A 89 2.68 -0.43 0.99
N GLY A 90 2.66 0.23 2.12
CA GLY A 90 2.85 -0.41 3.41
C GLY A 90 1.89 0.16 4.43
N VAL A 91 1.22 -0.71 5.18
CA VAL A 91 0.30 -0.30 6.24
C VAL A 91 0.94 -0.60 7.58
N ALA A 92 1.12 0.43 8.39
CA ALA A 92 1.48 0.32 9.79
C ALA A 92 0.25 0.57 10.65
N TYR A 93 0.14 -0.14 11.77
CA TYR A 93 -0.95 0.03 12.71
C TYR A 93 -0.43 -0.07 14.15
N LEU A 94 -0.88 0.82 15.01
CA LEU A 94 -0.48 0.86 16.40
C LEU A 94 -1.67 1.32 17.25
N ARG A 95 -2.12 0.44 18.15
CA ARG A 95 -3.33 0.69 18.96
C ARG A 95 -4.53 0.98 18.05
N SER A 96 -5.17 2.14 18.16
CA SER A 96 -6.29 2.57 17.32
C SER A 96 -5.87 3.23 16.00
N ASP A 97 -4.61 3.60 15.87
CA ASP A 97 -4.14 4.43 14.76
C ASP A 97 -3.51 3.56 13.69
N TYR A 98 -3.62 4.01 12.44
CA TYR A 98 -2.94 3.41 11.32
C TYR A 98 -2.34 4.48 10.42
N LYS A 99 -1.26 4.08 9.74
CA LYS A 99 -0.58 4.88 8.73
C LYS A 99 -0.46 4.07 7.46
N VAL A 100 -0.71 4.71 6.33
CA VAL A 100 -0.51 4.11 5.00
C VAL A 100 0.63 4.83 4.35
N PHE A 101 1.70 4.10 4.05
CA PHE A 101 2.89 4.60 3.38
C PHE A 101 2.84 4.19 1.92
N LEU A 102 3.09 5.16 1.06
CA LEU A 102 3.14 4.95 -0.38
C LEU A 102 4.49 5.40 -0.91
N ILE A 103 5.14 4.51 -1.64
CA ILE A 103 6.37 4.81 -2.36
C ILE A 103 6.00 4.94 -3.83
N PHE A 104 6.33 6.08 -4.42
CA PHE A 104 5.94 6.43 -5.79
C PHE A 104 7.10 7.10 -6.53
N CYS A 105 7.04 7.05 -7.86
CA CYS A 105 7.98 7.75 -8.71
C CYS A 105 7.50 9.19 -8.91
N ALA A 106 8.18 10.17 -8.32
CA ALA A 106 7.84 11.58 -8.43
C ALA A 106 8.22 12.19 -9.80
N GLY A 107 9.03 11.49 -10.58
CA GLY A 107 9.44 11.89 -11.91
C GLY A 107 10.75 11.23 -12.34
N LYS A 108 11.23 11.63 -13.51
CA LYS A 108 12.51 11.20 -14.06
C LYS A 108 13.42 12.42 -14.22
N ASP A 109 14.60 12.37 -13.62
CA ASP A 109 15.67 13.32 -13.89
C ASP A 109 16.57 12.78 -15.02
N LEU A 110 17.53 13.58 -15.48
CA LEU A 110 18.38 13.27 -16.66
C LEU A 110 19.11 11.91 -16.63
N LYS A 111 19.27 11.29 -15.45
CA LYS A 111 19.99 10.01 -15.30
C LYS A 111 19.22 8.93 -14.56
N ASP A 112 18.28 9.28 -13.67
CA ASP A 112 17.61 8.32 -12.78
C ASP A 112 16.16 8.73 -12.47
N TYR A 113 15.37 7.75 -12.03
CA TYR A 113 14.02 7.98 -11.50
C TYR A 113 14.09 8.47 -10.06
N ARG A 114 13.32 9.52 -9.74
CA ARG A 114 13.22 10.05 -8.37
C ARG A 114 12.06 9.39 -7.66
N PHE A 115 12.36 8.59 -6.64
CA PHE A 115 11.35 7.98 -5.80
C PHE A 115 11.16 8.77 -4.50
N GLU A 116 9.91 8.95 -4.12
CA GLU A 116 9.53 9.64 -2.89
C GLU A 116 8.54 8.78 -2.11
N CYS A 117 8.32 9.16 -0.85
CA CYS A 117 7.34 8.50 -0.01
C CYS A 117 6.37 9.51 0.60
N GLU A 118 5.09 9.16 0.58
CA GLU A 118 4.02 9.85 1.28
C GLU A 118 3.41 8.96 2.35
N VAL A 119 2.96 9.57 3.44
CA VAL A 119 2.25 8.88 4.52
C VAL A 119 0.89 9.53 4.76
N TYR A 120 -0.14 8.71 4.77
CA TYR A 120 -1.43 9.03 5.34
C TYR A 120 -1.41 8.65 6.82
N SER A 121 -1.94 9.53 7.69
CA SER A 121 -2.14 9.24 9.11
C SER A 121 -3.62 9.29 9.46
N SER A 122 -4.15 8.22 10.06
CA SER A 122 -5.56 8.18 10.51
C SER A 122 -5.86 9.26 11.56
N SER A 123 -4.87 9.66 12.35
CA SER A 123 -5.02 10.68 13.39
C SER A 123 -5.19 12.11 12.84
N THR A 124 -4.67 12.40 11.65
CA THR A 124 -4.76 13.72 11.01
C THR A 124 -5.65 13.71 9.77
N SER A 125 -6.09 12.53 9.33
CA SER A 125 -6.87 12.31 8.11
C SER A 125 -6.25 12.98 6.88
N SER A 126 -4.92 13.00 6.79
CA SER A 126 -4.21 13.72 5.73
C SER A 126 -2.94 13.01 5.27
N TRP A 127 -2.58 13.27 4.02
CA TRP A 127 -1.32 12.87 3.42
C TRP A 127 -0.24 13.91 3.70
N ARG A 128 0.99 13.45 3.93
CA ARG A 128 2.20 14.29 3.92
C ARG A 128 3.34 13.56 3.24
N ASN A 129 4.17 14.29 2.49
CA ASN A 129 5.41 13.78 1.95
C ASN A 129 6.45 13.66 3.08
N ILE A 130 7.20 12.56 3.10
CA ILE A 130 8.24 12.27 4.10
C ILE A 130 9.64 12.14 3.49
N GLY A 131 9.79 12.54 2.23
CA GLY A 131 11.07 12.74 1.57
C GLY A 131 11.40 11.72 0.49
N THR A 132 12.60 11.93 -0.08
CA THR A 132 13.17 11.12 -1.17
C THR A 132 13.71 9.79 -0.65
N MET A 133 13.53 8.74 -1.46
CA MET A 133 13.96 7.39 -1.18
C MET A 133 15.33 7.10 -1.83
N HIS A 134 16.27 6.58 -1.05
CA HIS A 134 17.58 6.16 -1.57
C HIS A 134 17.59 4.72 -2.10
N CYS A 135 16.57 3.94 -1.79
CA CYS A 135 16.36 2.61 -2.32
C CYS A 135 14.87 2.33 -2.44
N VAL A 136 14.52 1.45 -3.38
CA VAL A 136 13.13 1.11 -3.66
C VAL A 136 12.82 -0.36 -3.30
N PRO A 137 11.57 -0.66 -2.92
CA PRO A 137 11.10 -2.04 -2.79
C PRO A 137 11.29 -2.84 -4.09
N MET A 138 11.59 -4.13 -3.95
CA MET A 138 11.48 -5.10 -5.03
C MET A 138 10.03 -5.14 -5.55
N GLY A 139 9.88 -5.30 -6.86
CA GLY A 139 8.56 -5.41 -7.48
C GLY A 139 7.91 -4.08 -7.86
N ILE A 140 8.67 -2.99 -7.99
CA ILE A 140 8.18 -1.74 -8.60
C ILE A 140 7.60 -1.96 -10.01
N LEU A 141 8.08 -2.97 -10.73
CA LEU A 141 7.57 -3.38 -12.04
C LEU A 141 6.41 -4.38 -11.97
N THR A 142 6.09 -4.89 -10.79
CA THR A 142 4.98 -5.83 -10.58
C THR A 142 3.89 -5.15 -9.77
N PRO A 143 2.82 -4.69 -10.41
CA PRO A 143 1.77 -3.97 -9.72
C PRO A 143 1.11 -4.87 -8.67
N PHE A 144 0.69 -4.26 -7.56
CA PHE A 144 -0.11 -4.89 -6.49
C PHE A 144 0.56 -6.01 -5.68
N LYS A 145 1.87 -6.19 -5.82
CA LYS A 145 2.68 -7.11 -5.00
C LYS A 145 3.54 -6.35 -4.00
N SER A 146 2.92 -5.54 -3.15
CA SER A 146 3.68 -4.92 -2.07
C SER A 146 3.97 -5.96 -1.00
N HIS A 147 5.13 -6.61 -1.11
CA HIS A 147 5.62 -7.63 -0.20
C HIS A 147 6.16 -7.00 1.09
N TYR A 148 5.32 -6.23 1.77
CA TYR A 148 5.68 -5.60 3.02
C TYR A 148 5.28 -6.47 4.20
N VAL A 149 6.01 -6.32 5.29
CA VAL A 149 5.65 -6.88 6.59
C VAL A 149 5.73 -5.76 7.62
N PHE A 150 4.70 -5.63 8.46
CA PHE A 150 4.72 -4.73 9.60
C PHE A 150 4.94 -5.52 10.89
N VAL A 151 6.08 -5.31 11.54
CA VAL A 151 6.46 -6.01 12.77
C VAL A 151 7.36 -5.13 13.65
N GLY A 152 7.17 -5.18 14.96
CA GLY A 152 8.01 -4.43 15.91
C GLY A 152 7.98 -2.90 15.69
N GLY A 153 6.83 -2.36 15.25
CA GLY A 153 6.66 -0.92 15.01
C GLY A 153 7.31 -0.40 13.73
N LYS A 154 7.72 -1.30 12.82
CA LYS A 154 8.34 -0.94 11.53
C LYS A 154 7.75 -1.73 10.39
N ILE A 155 7.68 -1.09 9.23
CA ILE A 155 7.42 -1.75 7.95
C ILE A 155 8.75 -2.18 7.36
N TYR A 156 8.78 -3.37 6.75
CA TYR A 156 9.91 -3.90 6.01
C TYR A 156 9.45 -4.28 4.61
N TRP A 157 10.20 -3.86 3.59
CA TRP A 157 10.10 -4.33 2.22
C TRP A 157 11.43 -4.98 1.84
N LEU A 158 11.36 -6.04 1.04
CA LEU A 158 12.55 -6.50 0.34
C LEU A 158 12.98 -5.44 -0.68
N SER A 159 14.28 -5.18 -0.82
CA SER A 159 14.86 -4.16 -1.70
C SER A 159 16.03 -4.77 -2.50
N SER A 160 16.09 -4.46 -3.81
CA SER A 160 17.08 -4.94 -4.80
C SER A 160 16.96 -6.40 -5.29
N LEU A 161 17.08 -6.56 -6.62
CA LEU A 161 17.31 -7.82 -7.35
C LEU A 161 18.80 -8.16 -7.52
N ASP A 162 19.69 -7.17 -7.34
CA ASP A 162 21.14 -7.34 -7.49
C ASP A 162 21.81 -7.46 -6.11
N ALA A 163 22.63 -8.51 -5.98
CA ALA A 163 23.32 -9.07 -4.81
C ALA A 163 23.67 -8.15 -3.60
N PRO A 164 23.84 -8.75 -2.39
CA PRO A 164 22.86 -9.57 -1.67
C PRO A 164 21.60 -8.73 -1.38
N GLY A 165 20.42 -9.37 -1.42
CA GLY A 165 19.14 -8.67 -1.25
C GLY A 165 19.11 -7.84 0.04
N LYS A 166 18.72 -6.57 -0.08
CA LYS A 166 18.64 -5.64 1.05
C LYS A 166 17.23 -5.59 1.59
N ILE A 167 17.05 -5.09 2.80
CA ILE A 167 15.73 -4.82 3.37
C ILE A 167 15.59 -3.32 3.59
N LEU A 168 14.59 -2.72 2.95
CA LEU A 168 14.16 -1.37 3.26
C LEU A 168 13.24 -1.43 4.48
N SER A 169 13.58 -0.71 5.53
CA SER A 169 12.73 -0.56 6.71
C SER A 169 12.28 0.89 6.91
N LEU A 170 11.07 1.05 7.44
CA LEU A 170 10.46 2.33 7.75
C LEU A 170 9.79 2.25 9.12
N ASP A 171 10.17 3.13 10.03
CA ASP A 171 9.51 3.19 11.34
C ASP A 171 8.23 4.02 11.32
N TRP A 172 7.48 3.95 12.42
CA TRP A 172 6.23 4.69 12.61
C TRP A 172 6.36 6.20 12.37
N GLU A 173 7.52 6.80 12.64
CA GLU A 173 7.76 8.23 12.46
C GLU A 173 8.08 8.62 11.00
N GLY A 174 8.26 7.63 10.13
CA GLY A 174 8.62 7.84 8.73
C GLY A 174 10.13 7.89 8.50
N ARG A 175 10.94 7.32 9.40
CA ARG A 175 12.40 7.27 9.20
C ARG A 175 12.81 5.99 8.47
N PHE A 176 13.52 6.17 7.36
CA PHE A 176 14.03 5.07 6.54
C PHE A 176 15.34 4.51 7.08
N LYS A 177 15.53 3.20 6.94
CA LYS A 177 16.81 2.52 7.14
C LYS A 177 16.94 1.35 6.18
N VAL A 178 18.08 1.26 5.52
CA VAL A 178 18.47 0.09 4.70
C VAL A 178 19.24 -0.89 5.58
N ILE A 179 18.81 -2.14 5.59
CA ILE A 179 19.46 -3.23 6.29
C ILE A 179 20.14 -4.10 5.22
N PRO A 180 21.47 -4.27 5.30
CA PRO A 180 22.22 -5.10 4.36
C PRO A 180 21.96 -6.60 4.58
#